data_AF-A0A9P8A3D2-F1
#
_entry.id   AF-A0A9P8A3D2-F1
#
_cell.length_a   1.000
_cell.length_b   1.000
_cell.length_c   1.000
_cell.angle_alpha   90.00
_cell.angle_beta   90.00
_cell.angle_gamma   90.00
#
_symmetry.space_group_name_H-M   'P 1'
#
loop_
_entity.id
_entity.type
_entity.pdbx_description
1 polymer ?
#
loop_
_entity_poly.entity_id
_entity_poly.type
_entity_poly.pdbx_seq_one_letter_code
_entity_poly.pdbx_strand_id
1 'polypeptide(L)'
;MLRFISPRHHIRPPTRSSALVGQPPLSQRHISLCSTFRSSAAKNRQSASTSSKFLFSTKPSPTTSSNIPPSPPPPPPKPKHSRLYRAGRALFIVAVGIPVAGSLGWYGYDTLFETKGDILHHKRPRHVIGGPKNLVMTHGCRGSVLKAEEIHQNDPRQRLVILGSGWGAVSVINQLDPKKFHVTVVSPTNYFLFTPLLPSATVGTLELRSLIEPIRRLLSRLGGYYLEGRAEDVDFENQLVEVTGIHDSEGRKFYGIHGSWFSMLYLLPYDKLVISVGSESMTHGVEGLEHCSFLKSIGDARDIRRKVMENFEKASLPTTTDEERRQLLSFVICGGGPTGVEFAAELYDFLNEDLVGYFPAIPPEEVQVHIIQSAGHILNTYGSWTMETSDAE
;
A
#
# COMPACT_ATOMS: atom_id res chain seq x y z
N MET A 1 -6.01 9.75 -20.73
CA MET A 1 -4.64 9.30 -21.07
C MET A 1 -3.82 10.52 -21.45
N LEU A 2 -2.84 10.97 -20.65
CA LEU A 2 -2.16 12.26 -20.88
C LEU A 2 -1.01 12.18 -21.91
N ARG A 3 -1.07 12.87 -23.05
CA ARG A 3 0.02 12.95 -24.07
C ARG A 3 0.92 14.17 -23.86
N PHE A 4 2.24 13.97 -23.84
CA PHE A 4 3.27 15.02 -23.95
C PHE A 4 3.88 15.00 -25.36
N ILE A 5 3.97 16.17 -26.01
CA ILE A 5 4.46 16.31 -27.40
C ILE A 5 5.95 16.71 -27.38
N SER A 6 6.79 15.98 -28.11
CA SER A 6 8.17 16.36 -28.46
C SER A 6 8.21 16.87 -29.90
N PRO A 7 9.01 17.91 -30.23
CA PRO A 7 8.83 18.66 -31.46
C PRO A 7 9.54 18.00 -32.64
N ARG A 8 8.78 17.64 -33.68
CA ARG A 8 9.14 17.76 -35.11
C ARG A 8 7.98 17.31 -36.00
N HIS A 9 7.29 18.29 -36.57
CA HIS A 9 6.82 18.39 -37.96
C HIS A 9 5.56 19.27 -38.04
N HIS A 10 5.70 20.39 -38.77
CA HIS A 10 4.65 21.35 -39.06
C HIS A 10 3.57 20.76 -39.98
N ILE A 11 2.30 20.87 -39.59
CA ILE A 11 1.16 20.82 -40.51
C ILE A 11 0.20 21.95 -40.13
N ARG A 12 -0.10 22.84 -41.09
CA ARG A 12 -1.04 23.96 -40.97
C ARG A 12 -2.49 23.46 -41.04
N PRO A 13 -3.46 24.10 -40.35
CA PRO A 13 -4.88 23.78 -40.51
C PRO A 13 -5.53 24.64 -41.63
N PRO A 14 -6.60 24.16 -42.29
CA PRO A 14 -7.47 25.00 -43.09
C PRO A 14 -8.59 25.61 -42.24
N THR A 15 -8.90 26.86 -42.55
CA THR A 15 -10.01 27.66 -42.02
C THR A 15 -11.35 27.24 -42.63
N ARG A 16 -12.44 27.33 -41.85
CA ARG A 16 -13.75 27.71 -42.39
C ARG A 16 -14.73 28.22 -41.33
N SER A 17 -15.42 29.29 -41.71
CA SER A 17 -16.44 30.05 -41.00
C SER A 17 -17.85 29.48 -41.17
N SER A 18 -18.76 29.99 -40.33
CA SER A 18 -20.22 30.22 -40.48
C SER A 18 -21.00 29.55 -39.34
N ALA A 19 -22.12 30.05 -38.82
CA ALA A 19 -22.74 31.37 -38.78
C ALA A 19 -23.78 31.34 -37.63
N LEU A 20 -24.11 32.52 -37.13
CA LEU A 20 -25.09 32.87 -36.11
C LEU A 20 -26.47 32.20 -36.24
N VAL A 21 -27.07 31.79 -35.11
CA VAL A 21 -28.50 32.03 -34.76
C VAL A 21 -28.63 32.13 -33.24
N GLY A 22 -29.18 33.24 -32.75
CA GLY A 22 -29.43 33.49 -31.32
C GLY A 22 -30.87 33.23 -30.88
N GLN A 23 -31.06 32.96 -29.58
CA GLN A 23 -32.31 33.08 -28.83
C GLN A 23 -32.03 33.34 -27.32
N PRO A 24 -33.01 33.89 -26.56
CA PRO A 24 -32.77 34.84 -25.45
C PRO A 24 -32.71 34.18 -24.04
N PRO A 25 -32.33 34.93 -22.97
CA PRO A 25 -31.96 34.33 -21.68
C PRO A 25 -33.17 34.10 -20.77
N LEU A 26 -33.21 32.94 -20.11
CA LEU A 26 -34.15 32.66 -19.02
C LEU A 26 -33.44 32.69 -17.66
N SER A 27 -33.66 33.81 -16.96
CA SER A 27 -33.99 33.88 -15.53
C SER A 27 -33.18 33.00 -14.55
N GLN A 28 -32.12 33.61 -14.00
CA GLN A 28 -31.49 33.21 -12.74
C GLN A 28 -32.51 33.03 -11.61
N ARG A 29 -32.41 31.91 -10.88
CA ARG A 29 -32.89 31.81 -9.49
C ARG A 29 -31.74 31.37 -8.60
N HIS A 30 -31.17 32.36 -7.92
CA HIS A 30 -30.31 32.18 -6.75
C HIS A 30 -31.07 31.39 -5.67
N ILE A 31 -30.46 30.30 -5.18
CA ILE A 31 -30.77 29.76 -3.87
C ILE A 31 -29.47 29.81 -3.05
N SER A 32 -29.42 30.84 -2.21
CA SER A 32 -28.48 30.96 -1.10
C SER A 32 -28.87 29.94 -0.02
N LEU A 33 -27.93 29.08 0.38
CA LEU A 33 -28.01 28.40 1.66
C LEU A 33 -26.78 28.73 2.48
N CYS A 34 -27.06 29.52 3.52
CA CYS A 34 -26.14 30.08 4.47
C CYS A 34 -25.62 29.01 5.43
N SER A 35 -24.36 29.20 5.79
CA SER A 35 -23.60 28.62 6.89
C SER A 35 -24.37 28.47 8.20
N THR A 36 -24.26 27.30 8.84
CA THR A 36 -24.16 27.21 10.31
C THR A 36 -23.58 25.85 10.69
N PHE A 37 -22.35 25.81 11.24
CA PHE A 37 -22.05 25.04 12.45
C PHE A 37 -20.66 25.44 12.98
N ARG A 38 -20.66 26.06 14.16
CA ARG A 38 -19.48 26.46 14.94
C ARG A 38 -19.20 25.40 16.02
N SER A 39 -17.95 24.97 16.08
CA SER A 39 -17.08 24.67 17.24
C SER A 39 -17.68 24.37 18.63
N SER A 40 -17.34 23.19 19.16
CA SER A 40 -17.04 22.89 20.57
C SER A 40 -16.47 21.46 20.64
N ALA A 41 -15.49 21.06 21.44
CA ALA A 41 -14.72 21.72 22.48
C ALA A 41 -13.44 20.88 22.71
N ALA A 42 -12.28 21.53 22.80
CA ALA A 42 -11.06 20.95 23.33
C ALA A 42 -10.89 21.40 24.78
N LYS A 43 -10.62 20.46 25.71
CA LYS A 43 -10.06 20.76 27.03
C LYS A 43 -9.30 19.57 27.63
N ASN A 44 -7.99 19.77 27.71
CA ASN A 44 -7.05 19.41 28.78
C ASN A 44 -7.23 18.12 29.58
N ARG A 45 -6.19 17.28 29.53
CA ARG A 45 -5.60 16.65 30.74
C ARG A 45 -4.08 16.66 30.67
N GLN A 46 -3.48 17.49 31.51
CA GLN A 46 -2.08 17.41 31.93
C GLN A 46 -1.96 16.54 33.19
N SER A 47 -0.79 15.92 33.30
CA SER A 47 -0.23 15.18 34.43
C SER A 47 -0.14 15.98 35.73
N ALA A 48 -0.26 15.32 36.88
CA ALA A 48 0.79 15.30 37.92
C ALA A 48 0.36 14.44 39.12
N SER A 49 1.31 13.63 39.59
CA SER A 49 1.28 12.89 40.83
C SER A 49 1.31 13.81 42.05
N THR A 50 0.61 13.46 43.13
CA THR A 50 0.97 13.98 44.45
C THR A 50 0.73 12.93 45.52
N SER A 51 1.78 12.74 46.33
CA SER A 51 1.89 11.89 47.50
C SER A 51 1.12 12.47 48.68
N SER A 52 0.50 11.63 49.50
CA SER A 52 0.10 12.01 50.85
C SER A 52 0.32 10.85 51.82
N LYS A 53 1.30 11.04 52.69
CA LYS A 53 1.59 10.26 53.90
C LYS A 53 0.46 10.46 54.91
N PHE A 54 0.02 9.41 55.58
CA PHE A 54 -0.64 9.51 56.89
C PHE A 54 0.02 8.56 57.89
N LEU A 55 0.25 9.12 59.08
CA LEU A 55 1.04 8.60 60.19
C LEU A 55 0.19 7.79 61.18
N PHE A 56 0.78 6.69 61.65
CA PHE A 56 0.75 6.04 62.98
C PHE A 56 -0.48 6.11 63.91
N SER A 57 -0.89 4.93 64.38
CA SER A 57 -0.97 4.65 65.83
C SER A 57 -0.97 3.12 66.08
N THR A 58 -0.04 2.64 66.90
CA THR A 58 0.08 1.25 67.36
C THR A 58 0.09 1.21 68.88
N LYS A 59 -0.56 0.20 69.48
CA LYS A 59 -0.24 -0.39 70.81
C LYS A 59 -1.08 -1.67 71.06
N PRO A 60 -0.69 -2.57 71.99
CA PRO A 60 0.20 -3.70 71.67
C PRO A 60 -0.34 -5.07 72.15
N SER A 61 0.30 -6.16 71.73
CA SER A 61 0.15 -7.50 72.31
C SER A 61 1.52 -8.11 72.67
N PRO A 62 1.61 -8.99 73.67
CA PRO A 62 2.74 -9.07 74.58
C PRO A 62 3.91 -9.94 74.12
N THR A 63 5.04 -9.59 74.71
CA THR A 63 6.41 -10.10 74.69
C THR A 63 6.57 -11.60 74.97
N THR A 64 7.37 -12.27 74.14
CA THR A 64 8.11 -13.49 74.49
C THR A 64 9.61 -13.17 74.52
N SER A 65 10.28 -13.76 75.51
CA SER A 65 11.58 -13.40 76.09
C SER A 65 12.79 -13.44 75.16
N SER A 66 13.68 -12.49 75.43
CA SER A 66 15.05 -12.29 74.97
C SER A 66 16.02 -13.43 75.33
N ASN A 67 16.90 -13.79 74.38
CA ASN A 67 18.27 -14.22 74.65
C ASN A 67 19.14 -13.87 73.42
N ILE A 68 19.91 -12.78 73.51
CA ILE A 68 20.94 -12.40 72.53
C ILE A 68 22.30 -12.68 73.18
N PRO A 69 23.20 -13.49 72.56
CA PRO A 69 24.56 -13.69 73.06
C PRO A 69 25.45 -12.46 72.79
N PRO A 70 26.54 -12.25 73.57
CA PRO A 70 27.40 -11.09 73.42
C PRO A 70 28.11 -11.08 72.05
N SER A 71 28.25 -9.88 71.47
CA SER A 71 28.91 -9.68 70.18
C SER A 71 30.41 -10.07 70.22
N PRO A 72 30.96 -10.70 69.17
CA PRO A 72 32.37 -11.07 69.10
C PRO A 72 33.29 -9.82 68.96
N PRO A 73 34.56 -9.90 69.39
CA PRO A 73 35.51 -8.81 69.22
C PRO A 73 35.82 -8.58 67.72
N PRO A 74 36.15 -7.34 67.33
CA PRO A 74 36.37 -7.01 65.93
C PRO A 74 37.60 -7.74 65.34
N PRO A 75 37.55 -8.10 64.05
CA PRO A 75 38.63 -8.82 63.38
C PRO A 75 39.89 -7.94 63.21
N PRO A 76 41.08 -8.56 63.09
CA PRO A 76 42.33 -7.82 62.90
C PRO A 76 42.31 -7.02 61.59
N PRO A 77 42.99 -5.86 61.53
CA PRO A 77 42.97 -5.00 60.36
C PRO A 77 43.59 -5.72 59.14
N LYS A 78 42.86 -5.69 58.02
CA LYS A 78 43.31 -6.25 56.73
C LYS A 78 44.61 -5.58 56.26
N PRO A 79 45.52 -6.33 55.61
CA PRO A 79 46.78 -5.77 55.14
C PRO A 79 46.53 -4.64 54.15
N LYS A 80 47.16 -3.48 54.40
CA LYS A 80 47.08 -2.31 53.52
C LYS A 80 47.88 -2.60 52.24
N HIS A 81 47.23 -3.11 51.21
CA HIS A 81 47.82 -3.16 49.87
C HIS A 81 48.14 -1.73 49.40
N SER A 82 49.37 -1.51 48.94
CA SER A 82 49.83 -0.22 48.46
C SER A 82 48.94 0.30 47.32
N ARG A 83 48.83 1.63 47.19
CA ARG A 83 48.06 2.26 46.10
C ARG A 83 48.48 1.73 44.72
N LEU A 84 49.77 1.41 44.56
CA LEU A 84 50.35 0.77 43.37
C LEU A 84 49.75 -0.61 43.08
N TYR A 85 49.57 -1.47 44.09
CA TYR A 85 48.94 -2.79 43.88
C TYR A 85 47.47 -2.67 43.47
N ARG A 86 46.73 -1.71 44.04
CA ARG A 86 45.33 -1.46 43.67
C ARG A 86 45.22 -0.92 42.24
N ALA A 87 46.12 -0.02 41.83
CA ALA A 87 46.20 0.49 40.47
C ALA A 87 46.57 -0.63 39.48
N GLY A 88 47.57 -1.46 39.80
CA GLY A 88 47.97 -2.59 38.97
C GLY A 88 46.85 -3.64 38.80
N ARG A 89 46.09 -3.93 39.87
CA ARG A 89 44.97 -4.87 39.79
C ARG A 89 43.80 -4.33 38.97
N ALA A 90 43.52 -3.03 39.06
CA ALA A 90 42.53 -2.38 38.21
C ALA A 90 42.95 -2.41 36.74
N LEU A 91 44.23 -2.13 36.46
CA LEU A 91 44.77 -2.18 35.10
C LEU A 91 44.69 -3.59 34.51
N PHE A 92 44.97 -4.63 35.29
CA PHE A 92 44.86 -6.03 34.85
C PHE A 92 43.41 -6.45 34.57
N ILE A 93 42.45 -6.03 35.39
CA ILE A 93 41.02 -6.31 35.16
C ILE A 93 40.54 -5.63 33.87
N VAL A 94 40.97 -4.39 33.61
CA VAL A 94 40.59 -3.66 32.39
C VAL A 94 41.31 -4.23 31.15
N ALA A 95 42.61 -4.50 31.24
CA ALA A 95 43.41 -4.94 30.10
C ALA A 95 43.23 -6.42 29.75
N VAL A 96 42.88 -7.28 30.71
CA VAL A 96 42.77 -8.73 30.49
C VAL A 96 41.35 -9.23 30.76
N GLY A 97 40.71 -8.77 31.84
CA GLY A 97 39.37 -9.23 32.22
C GLY A 97 38.28 -8.84 31.20
N ILE A 98 38.28 -7.58 30.75
CA ILE A 98 37.27 -7.10 29.78
C ILE A 98 37.41 -7.79 28.41
N PRO A 99 38.61 -7.91 27.81
CA PRO A 99 38.75 -8.62 26.54
C PRO A 99 38.39 -10.10 26.63
N VAL A 100 38.78 -10.80 27.70
CA VAL A 100 38.47 -12.23 27.85
C VAL A 100 36.97 -12.46 28.05
N ALA A 101 36.31 -11.63 28.87
CA ALA A 101 34.85 -11.71 29.04
C ALA A 101 34.12 -11.33 27.74
N GLY A 102 34.64 -10.35 26.99
CA GLY A 102 34.14 -9.98 25.67
C GLY A 102 34.28 -11.12 24.65
N SER A 103 35.43 -11.79 24.61
CA SER A 103 35.68 -12.94 23.72
C SER A 103 34.85 -14.17 24.11
N LEU A 104 34.68 -14.45 25.41
CA LEU A 104 33.80 -15.53 25.88
C LEU A 104 32.33 -15.21 25.63
N GLY A 105 31.93 -13.95 25.79
CA GLY A 105 30.58 -13.48 25.46
C GLY A 105 30.31 -13.53 23.95
N TRP A 106 31.30 -13.15 23.13
CA TRP A 106 31.24 -13.27 21.68
C TRP A 106 31.15 -14.73 21.25
N TYR A 107 32.03 -15.60 21.73
CA TYR A 107 32.03 -17.02 21.40
C TYR A 107 30.76 -17.73 21.89
N GLY A 108 30.26 -17.36 23.08
CA GLY A 108 28.99 -17.84 23.60
C GLY A 108 27.79 -17.33 22.79
N TYR A 109 27.81 -16.08 22.34
CA TYR A 109 26.78 -15.49 21.48
C TYR A 109 26.78 -16.17 20.10
N ASP A 110 27.95 -16.34 19.49
CA ASP A 110 28.11 -16.97 18.17
C ASP A 110 27.66 -18.42 18.20
N THR A 111 28.08 -19.20 19.21
CA THR A 111 27.64 -20.60 19.36
C THR A 111 26.15 -20.73 19.68
N LEU A 112 25.56 -19.83 20.48
CA LEU A 112 24.11 -19.80 20.73
C LEU A 112 23.31 -19.36 19.51
N PHE A 113 23.84 -18.45 18.69
CA PHE A 113 23.18 -17.99 17.47
C PHE A 113 23.35 -18.98 16.32
N GLU A 114 24.48 -19.67 16.18
CA GLU A 114 24.65 -20.78 15.23
C GLU A 114 23.71 -21.94 15.58
N THR A 115 23.68 -22.40 16.84
CA THR A 115 22.78 -23.50 17.22
C THR A 115 21.30 -23.10 17.15
N LYS A 116 20.89 -21.90 17.57
CA LYS A 116 19.49 -21.46 17.42
C LYS A 116 19.13 -21.13 15.97
N GLY A 117 20.07 -20.61 15.19
CA GLY A 117 19.93 -20.36 13.76
C GLY A 117 19.65 -21.66 13.01
N ASP A 118 20.45 -22.70 13.27
CA ASP A 118 20.26 -24.03 12.66
C ASP A 118 18.95 -24.71 13.10
N ILE A 119 18.55 -24.57 14.36
CA ILE A 119 17.27 -25.11 14.86
C ILE A 119 16.05 -24.38 14.26
N LEU A 120 16.17 -23.09 13.94
CA LEU A 120 15.14 -22.33 13.20
C LEU A 120 15.10 -22.72 11.71
N HIS A 121 16.25 -22.96 11.08
CA HIS A 121 16.33 -23.36 9.67
C HIS A 121 15.88 -24.80 9.39
N HIS A 122 15.77 -25.67 10.41
CA HIS A 122 15.25 -27.04 10.27
C HIS A 122 13.74 -27.19 10.46
N LYS A 123 13.03 -26.15 10.92
CA LYS A 123 11.55 -26.12 10.90
C LYS A 123 11.01 -25.55 9.58
N ARG A 124 11.64 -25.89 8.45
CA ARG A 124 11.06 -25.58 7.14
C ARG A 124 9.78 -26.41 6.99
N PRO A 125 8.63 -25.81 6.64
CA PRO A 125 7.48 -26.61 6.25
C PRO A 125 7.91 -27.50 5.09
N ARG A 126 7.70 -28.82 5.22
CA ARG A 126 7.87 -29.74 4.08
C ARG A 126 6.88 -29.28 3.00
N HIS A 127 7.43 -28.80 1.89
CA HIS A 127 6.67 -28.46 0.70
C HIS A 127 6.31 -29.77 0.01
N VAL A 128 5.03 -29.99 -0.27
CA VAL A 128 4.59 -31.10 -1.12
C VAL A 128 4.68 -30.60 -2.55
N ILE A 129 5.31 -31.40 -3.40
CA ILE A 129 5.43 -31.14 -4.83
C ILE A 129 4.33 -31.96 -5.51
N GLY A 130 3.57 -31.35 -6.41
CA GLY A 130 2.44 -32.00 -7.07
C GLY A 130 2.05 -31.35 -8.40
N GLY A 131 0.99 -31.88 -9.01
CA GLY A 131 0.46 -31.43 -10.30
C GLY A 131 1.32 -31.82 -11.51
N PRO A 132 0.83 -31.57 -12.73
CA PRO A 132 1.50 -31.97 -13.97
C PRO A 132 2.88 -31.34 -14.15
N LYS A 133 3.09 -30.14 -13.60
CA LYS A 133 4.37 -29.40 -13.66
C LYS A 133 5.29 -29.64 -12.45
N ASN A 134 4.92 -30.51 -11.50
CA ASN A 134 5.68 -30.81 -10.28
C ASN A 134 6.14 -29.53 -9.54
N LEU A 135 5.18 -28.68 -9.18
CA LEU A 135 5.43 -27.42 -8.45
C LEU A 135 5.03 -27.55 -6.99
N VAL A 136 5.46 -26.59 -6.16
CA VAL A 136 5.10 -26.54 -4.74
C VAL A 136 3.59 -26.35 -4.59
N MET A 137 2.91 -27.25 -3.89
CA MET A 137 1.50 -27.14 -3.55
C MET A 137 1.33 -26.31 -2.28
N THR A 138 0.41 -25.33 -2.30
CA THR A 138 0.00 -24.56 -1.11
C THR A 138 -1.51 -24.56 -0.98
N HIS A 139 -2.02 -24.78 0.23
CA HIS A 139 -3.47 -24.82 0.48
C HIS A 139 -3.99 -23.55 1.18
N GLY A 140 -3.21 -22.47 1.22
CA GLY A 140 -3.59 -21.21 1.89
C GLY A 140 -3.62 -21.29 3.43
N CYS A 141 -3.83 -22.47 4.03
CA CYS A 141 -3.83 -22.69 5.47
C CYS A 141 -2.42 -22.70 6.06
N ARG A 142 -2.23 -22.01 7.19
CA ARG A 142 -0.96 -21.95 7.92
C ARG A 142 -0.60 -23.33 8.49
N GLY A 143 0.31 -24.05 7.84
CA GLY A 143 0.82 -25.34 8.29
C GLY A 143 1.46 -26.14 7.16
N SER A 144 2.33 -27.10 7.47
CA SER A 144 2.85 -28.06 6.49
C SER A 144 1.69 -28.67 5.69
N VAL A 145 1.86 -28.83 4.38
CA VAL A 145 0.82 -29.33 3.45
C VAL A 145 0.12 -30.59 3.95
N LEU A 146 0.85 -31.48 4.64
CA LEU A 146 0.31 -32.69 5.29
C LEU A 146 -0.87 -32.40 6.24
N LYS A 147 -0.85 -31.28 6.98
CA LYS A 147 -1.98 -30.88 7.82
C LYS A 147 -3.14 -30.29 7.02
N ALA A 148 -2.89 -29.64 5.89
CA ALA A 148 -3.94 -28.99 5.13
C ALA A 148 -4.83 -30.00 4.38
N GLU A 149 -4.23 -31.07 3.84
CA GLU A 149 -4.97 -32.18 3.23
C GLU A 149 -5.77 -32.97 4.28
N GLU A 150 -5.18 -33.27 5.45
CA GLU A 150 -5.88 -33.91 6.58
C GLU A 150 -6.98 -33.03 7.18
N ILE A 151 -6.77 -31.71 7.26
CA ILE A 151 -7.81 -30.75 7.68
C ILE A 151 -8.95 -30.77 6.68
N HIS A 152 -8.67 -30.78 5.37
CA HIS A 152 -9.70 -30.75 4.34
C HIS A 152 -10.52 -32.06 4.29
N GLN A 153 -9.91 -33.21 4.51
CA GLN A 153 -10.65 -34.48 4.59
C GLN A 153 -11.67 -34.50 5.75
N ASN A 154 -11.43 -33.72 6.81
CA ASN A 154 -12.29 -33.65 7.99
C ASN A 154 -13.12 -32.35 8.07
N ASP A 155 -12.94 -31.41 7.13
CA ASP A 155 -13.64 -30.14 7.11
C ASP A 155 -14.69 -30.13 6.01
N PRO A 156 -15.99 -29.93 6.32
CA PRO A 156 -17.06 -29.97 5.34
C PRO A 156 -17.04 -28.78 4.36
N ARG A 157 -16.16 -27.80 4.53
CA ARG A 157 -16.08 -26.59 3.71
C ARG A 157 -15.32 -26.81 2.40
N GLN A 158 -15.86 -26.27 1.32
CA GLN A 158 -15.22 -26.26 0.00
C GLN A 158 -14.13 -25.19 -0.10
N ARG A 159 -13.03 -25.49 -0.79
CA ARG A 159 -11.97 -24.53 -1.10
C ARG A 159 -12.42 -23.59 -2.20
N LEU A 160 -12.59 -22.32 -1.86
CA LEU A 160 -12.91 -21.24 -2.78
C LEU A 160 -11.67 -20.38 -3.01
N VAL A 161 -11.17 -20.38 -4.24
CA VAL A 161 -10.10 -19.48 -4.68
C VAL A 161 -10.70 -18.32 -5.45
N ILE A 162 -10.34 -17.10 -5.07
CA ILE A 162 -10.76 -15.86 -5.72
C ILE A 162 -9.51 -15.18 -6.29
N LEU A 163 -9.48 -14.98 -7.61
CA LEU A 163 -8.40 -14.28 -8.30
C LEU A 163 -8.77 -12.81 -8.47
N GLY A 164 -7.91 -11.92 -7.97
CA GLY A 164 -8.11 -10.48 -7.95
C GLY A 164 -8.68 -9.95 -6.64
N SER A 165 -8.56 -8.63 -6.46
CA SER A 165 -9.00 -7.89 -5.26
C SER A 165 -9.88 -6.67 -5.60
N GLY A 166 -10.41 -6.62 -6.82
CA GLY A 166 -11.29 -5.55 -7.29
C GLY A 166 -12.76 -5.72 -6.89
N TRP A 167 -13.63 -4.98 -7.57
CA TRP A 167 -15.09 -4.98 -7.36
C TRP A 167 -15.71 -6.38 -7.36
N GLY A 168 -15.34 -7.23 -8.32
CA GLY A 168 -15.85 -8.60 -8.41
C GLY A 168 -15.50 -9.43 -7.17
N ALA A 169 -14.23 -9.42 -6.78
CA ALA A 169 -13.75 -10.15 -5.59
C ALA A 169 -14.45 -9.68 -4.32
N VAL A 170 -14.49 -8.37 -4.08
CA VAL A 170 -15.10 -7.80 -2.85
C VAL A 170 -16.60 -8.04 -2.79
N SER A 171 -17.30 -7.95 -3.92
CA SER A 171 -18.74 -8.25 -4.00
C SER A 171 -19.04 -9.69 -3.59
N VAL A 172 -18.21 -10.64 -4.05
CA VAL A 172 -18.31 -12.05 -3.66
C VAL A 172 -17.97 -12.20 -2.17
N ILE A 173 -16.82 -11.71 -1.72
CA ILE A 173 -16.36 -11.80 -0.32
C ILE A 173 -17.44 -11.32 0.66
N ASN A 174 -18.14 -10.23 0.36
CA ASN A 174 -19.18 -9.67 1.23
C ASN A 174 -20.45 -10.53 1.35
N GLN A 175 -20.67 -11.48 0.43
CA GLN A 175 -21.88 -12.32 0.39
C GLN A 175 -21.61 -13.79 0.76
N LEU A 176 -20.36 -14.15 1.04
CA LEU A 176 -19.98 -15.53 1.35
C LEU A 176 -20.37 -15.95 2.76
N ASP A 177 -20.80 -17.20 2.88
CA ASP A 177 -21.03 -17.86 4.16
C ASP A 177 -19.72 -18.54 4.65
N PRO A 178 -19.14 -18.11 5.79
CA PRO A 178 -17.89 -18.68 6.32
C PRO A 178 -18.02 -20.16 6.72
N LYS A 179 -19.24 -20.68 6.88
CA LYS A 179 -19.49 -22.09 7.21
C LYS A 179 -19.44 -23.01 6.00
N LYS A 180 -19.47 -22.47 4.78
CA LYS A 180 -19.51 -23.25 3.53
C LYS A 180 -18.17 -23.29 2.81
N PHE A 181 -17.36 -22.24 2.94
CA PHE A 181 -16.15 -22.07 2.15
C PHE A 181 -14.91 -21.76 2.97
N HIS A 182 -13.80 -22.37 2.57
CA HIS A 182 -12.43 -21.94 2.88
C HIS A 182 -11.97 -20.98 1.80
N VAL A 183 -11.94 -19.69 2.11
CA VAL A 183 -11.68 -18.64 1.11
C VAL A 183 -10.19 -18.31 1.06
N THR A 184 -9.60 -18.42 -0.12
CA THR A 184 -8.27 -17.89 -0.42
C THR A 184 -8.36 -16.86 -1.54
N VAL A 185 -7.91 -15.64 -1.29
CA VAL A 185 -7.80 -14.59 -2.31
C VAL A 185 -6.36 -14.50 -2.77
N VAL A 186 -6.15 -14.53 -4.08
CA VAL A 186 -4.85 -14.33 -4.72
C VAL A 186 -4.92 -13.02 -5.51
N SER A 187 -4.07 -12.06 -5.17
CA SER A 187 -3.96 -10.81 -5.92
C SER A 187 -2.57 -10.21 -5.77
N PRO A 188 -2.07 -9.49 -6.78
CA PRO A 188 -0.87 -8.69 -6.62
C PRO A 188 -1.10 -7.46 -5.73
N THR A 189 -2.35 -7.09 -5.47
CA THR A 189 -2.72 -5.86 -4.77
C THR A 189 -3.50 -6.19 -3.50
N ASN A 190 -2.95 -5.81 -2.35
CA ASN A 190 -3.47 -6.20 -1.02
C ASN A 190 -4.61 -5.34 -0.47
N TYR A 191 -5.12 -4.42 -1.28
CA TYR A 191 -6.27 -3.57 -0.99
C TYR A 191 -7.27 -3.63 -2.14
N PHE A 192 -8.53 -3.36 -1.81
CA PHE A 192 -9.56 -2.97 -2.76
C PHE A 192 -9.42 -1.47 -3.06
N LEU A 193 -9.66 -1.07 -4.31
CA LEU A 193 -9.65 0.32 -4.75
C LEU A 193 -11.05 0.74 -5.24
N PHE A 194 -11.61 1.78 -4.64
CA PHE A 194 -12.84 2.43 -5.09
C PHE A 194 -12.55 3.30 -6.32
N THR A 195 -12.48 2.65 -7.48
CA THR A 195 -12.10 3.27 -8.76
C THR A 195 -12.91 4.51 -9.18
N PRO A 196 -14.22 4.67 -8.85
CA PRO A 196 -14.98 5.85 -9.29
C PRO A 196 -14.45 7.19 -8.77
N LEU A 197 -13.76 7.22 -7.62
CA LEU A 197 -13.23 8.47 -7.05
C LEU A 197 -11.75 8.71 -7.39
N LEU A 198 -11.15 7.83 -8.21
CA LEU A 198 -9.75 7.92 -8.57
C LEU A 198 -9.37 9.22 -9.31
N PRO A 199 -10.23 9.77 -10.20
CA PRO A 199 -10.02 11.10 -10.80
C PRO A 199 -9.77 12.19 -9.74
N SER A 200 -10.71 12.37 -8.81
CA SER A 200 -10.63 13.37 -7.74
C SER A 200 -9.46 13.15 -6.79
N ALA A 201 -9.11 11.89 -6.51
CA ALA A 201 -7.98 11.56 -5.64
C ALA A 201 -6.62 11.85 -6.30
N THR A 202 -6.55 11.85 -7.63
CA THR A 202 -5.34 12.21 -8.38
C THR A 202 -4.93 13.65 -8.12
N VAL A 203 -5.88 14.57 -8.18
CA VAL A 203 -5.61 16.01 -8.04
C VAL A 203 -5.55 16.45 -6.58
N GLY A 204 -6.19 15.69 -5.68
CA GLY A 204 -6.11 15.92 -4.23
C GLY A 204 -7.37 16.40 -3.57
N THR A 205 -8.47 16.52 -4.32
CA THR A 205 -9.82 16.71 -3.79
C THR A 205 -10.15 15.65 -2.73
N LEU A 206 -9.65 14.43 -2.94
CA LEU A 206 -9.72 13.34 -1.97
C LEU A 206 -8.34 12.75 -1.68
N GLU A 207 -8.14 12.27 -0.46
CA GLU A 207 -6.93 11.53 -0.12
C GLU A 207 -7.02 10.08 -0.63
N LEU A 208 -5.97 9.59 -1.30
CA LEU A 208 -5.90 8.22 -1.84
C LEU A 208 -6.22 7.14 -0.79
N ARG A 209 -5.87 7.36 0.48
CA ARG A 209 -6.16 6.41 1.56
C ARG A 209 -7.65 6.22 1.80
N SER A 210 -8.47 7.20 1.44
CA SER A 210 -9.93 7.18 1.60
C SER A 210 -10.61 6.29 0.56
N LEU A 211 -9.91 5.92 -0.51
CA LEU A 211 -10.42 5.08 -1.60
C LEU A 211 -10.09 3.60 -1.41
N ILE A 212 -9.31 3.24 -0.38
CA ILE A 212 -8.83 1.87 -0.19
C ILE A 212 -9.42 1.16 1.01
N GLU A 213 -9.60 -0.15 0.87
CA GLU A 213 -9.93 -1.05 1.98
C GLU A 213 -9.01 -2.28 1.94
N PRO A 214 -8.25 -2.59 3.01
CA PRO A 214 -7.35 -3.75 3.02
C PRO A 214 -8.09 -5.07 2.86
N ILE A 215 -7.67 -5.93 1.92
CA ILE A 215 -8.33 -7.23 1.67
C ILE A 215 -8.26 -8.14 2.89
N ARG A 216 -7.15 -8.08 3.64
CA ARG A 216 -6.99 -8.84 4.89
C ARG A 216 -8.05 -8.49 5.93
N ARG A 217 -8.52 -7.22 5.97
CA ARG A 217 -9.59 -6.80 6.86
C ARG A 217 -10.93 -7.38 6.42
N LEU A 218 -11.23 -7.39 5.12
CA LEU A 218 -12.43 -8.01 4.59
C LEU A 218 -12.49 -9.52 4.88
N LEU A 219 -11.38 -10.22 4.66
CA LEU A 219 -11.27 -11.67 4.87
C LEU A 219 -11.26 -12.09 6.34
N SER A 220 -10.86 -11.21 7.27
CA SER A 220 -10.84 -11.52 8.70
C SER A 220 -12.20 -11.99 9.23
N ARG A 221 -13.29 -11.47 8.65
CA ARG A 221 -14.68 -11.85 8.96
C ARG A 221 -15.01 -13.28 8.55
N LEU A 222 -14.34 -13.78 7.52
CA LEU A 222 -14.52 -15.12 6.98
C LEU A 222 -13.51 -16.14 7.52
N GLY A 223 -12.49 -15.68 8.26
CA GLY A 223 -11.32 -16.50 8.56
C GLY A 223 -10.53 -16.90 7.29
N GLY A 224 -10.67 -16.12 6.21
CA GLY A 224 -10.05 -16.40 4.92
C GLY A 224 -8.59 -15.96 4.83
N TYR A 225 -7.90 -16.47 3.81
CA TYR A 225 -6.48 -16.22 3.57
C TYR A 225 -6.27 -15.30 2.38
N TYR A 226 -5.27 -14.43 2.48
CA TYR A 226 -4.81 -13.59 1.38
C TYR A 226 -3.38 -13.95 1.01
N LEU A 227 -3.17 -14.28 -0.26
CA LEU A 227 -1.89 -14.54 -0.88
C LEU A 227 -1.55 -13.38 -1.82
N GLU A 228 -0.42 -12.73 -1.54
CA GLU A 228 0.10 -11.65 -2.38
C GLU A 228 0.90 -12.24 -3.54
N GLY A 229 0.22 -12.42 -4.67
CA GLY A 229 0.74 -13.14 -5.81
C GLY A 229 -0.03 -12.89 -7.09
N ARG A 230 0.59 -13.18 -8.23
CA ARG A 230 -0.02 -13.14 -9.56
C ARG A 230 -0.44 -14.55 -9.95
N ALA A 231 -1.68 -14.72 -10.39
CA ALA A 231 -2.11 -15.96 -11.01
C ALA A 231 -1.64 -15.95 -12.47
N GLU A 232 -0.78 -16.90 -12.84
CA GLU A 232 -0.18 -16.99 -14.18
C GLU A 232 -1.00 -17.90 -15.09
N ASP A 233 -1.51 -19.00 -14.55
CA ASP A 233 -2.24 -20.02 -15.31
C ASP A 233 -3.30 -20.72 -14.45
N VAL A 234 -4.29 -21.31 -15.11
CA VAL A 234 -5.37 -22.07 -14.47
C VAL A 234 -5.51 -23.42 -15.17
N ASP A 235 -5.18 -24.48 -14.44
CA ASP A 235 -5.44 -25.85 -14.85
C ASP A 235 -6.85 -26.26 -14.40
N PHE A 236 -7.78 -26.30 -15.35
CA PHE A 236 -9.17 -26.68 -15.10
C PHE A 236 -9.37 -28.19 -14.95
N GLU A 237 -8.48 -29.01 -15.53
CA GLU A 237 -8.58 -30.47 -15.48
C GLU A 237 -8.21 -30.99 -14.09
N ASN A 238 -7.10 -30.48 -13.54
CA ASN A 238 -6.61 -30.84 -12.20
C ASN A 238 -7.11 -29.91 -11.09
N GLN A 239 -7.87 -28.87 -11.44
CA GLN A 239 -8.39 -27.84 -10.53
C GLN A 239 -7.29 -27.15 -9.72
N LEU A 240 -6.26 -26.67 -10.42
CA LEU A 240 -5.09 -25.99 -9.84
C LEU A 240 -4.93 -24.59 -10.43
N VAL A 241 -4.50 -23.63 -9.62
CA VAL A 241 -4.05 -22.31 -10.09
C VAL A 241 -2.55 -22.20 -9.90
N GLU A 242 -1.84 -21.78 -10.93
CA GLU A 242 -0.42 -21.45 -10.86
C GLU A 242 -0.26 -20.00 -10.41
N VAL A 243 0.46 -19.79 -9.31
CA VAL A 243 0.62 -18.49 -8.68
C VAL A 243 2.09 -18.17 -8.44
N THR A 244 2.50 -16.97 -8.83
CA THR A 244 3.82 -16.40 -8.55
C THR A 244 3.73 -15.43 -7.36
N GLY A 245 4.56 -15.61 -6.33
CA GLY A 245 4.63 -14.68 -5.18
C GLY A 245 5.36 -13.35 -5.50
N ILE A 246 4.93 -12.24 -4.91
CA ILE A 246 5.52 -10.89 -5.16
C ILE A 246 6.66 -10.53 -4.21
N HIS A 247 6.50 -10.80 -2.92
CA HIS A 247 7.43 -10.36 -1.88
C HIS A 247 8.22 -11.54 -1.32
N ASP A 248 9.34 -11.84 -1.96
CA ASP A 248 10.32 -12.71 -1.35
C ASP A 248 11.73 -12.23 -1.70
N SER A 249 12.19 -11.30 -0.87
CA SER A 249 13.44 -10.54 -0.96
C SER A 249 14.72 -11.36 -0.83
N GLU A 250 14.63 -12.67 -0.62
CA GLU A 250 15.81 -13.53 -0.41
C GLU A 250 16.20 -14.38 -1.63
N GLY A 251 15.55 -14.19 -2.79
CA GLY A 251 15.91 -14.97 -3.98
C GLY A 251 15.78 -16.47 -3.73
N ARG A 252 14.73 -16.91 -3.01
CA ARG A 252 14.41 -18.32 -2.80
C ARG A 252 14.02 -18.97 -4.14
N LYS A 253 15.02 -19.31 -4.95
CA LYS A 253 14.81 -20.06 -6.18
C LYS A 253 14.43 -21.49 -5.79
N PHE A 254 13.25 -21.93 -6.21
CA PHE A 254 12.87 -23.33 -6.05
C PHE A 254 13.51 -24.13 -7.19
N TYR A 255 14.18 -25.24 -6.85
CA TYR A 255 14.77 -26.11 -7.85
C TYR A 255 13.65 -26.94 -8.50
N GLY A 256 13.26 -26.57 -9.72
CA GLY A 256 12.41 -27.44 -10.54
C GLY A 256 13.20 -28.67 -10.98
N ILE A 257 12.52 -29.81 -11.12
CA ILE A 257 13.13 -31.11 -11.47
C ILE A 257 13.80 -31.07 -12.88
N HIS A 258 13.46 -30.10 -13.72
CA HIS A 258 14.04 -29.89 -15.06
C HIS A 258 15.27 -28.97 -15.10
N GLY A 259 15.97 -28.75 -13.99
CA GLY A 259 17.21 -27.95 -13.97
C GLY A 259 17.02 -26.47 -14.30
N SER A 260 15.77 -25.99 -14.35
CA SER A 260 15.40 -24.60 -14.58
C SER A 260 15.07 -23.91 -13.26
N TRP A 261 15.64 -22.72 -13.07
CA TRP A 261 15.31 -21.84 -11.96
C TRP A 261 14.00 -21.11 -12.26
N PHE A 262 12.87 -21.68 -11.85
CA PHE A 262 11.58 -20.98 -11.94
C PHE A 262 11.41 -20.03 -10.75
N SER A 263 11.08 -18.78 -11.07
CA SER A 263 10.66 -17.78 -10.08
C SER A 263 9.37 -18.26 -9.41
N MET A 264 9.47 -18.67 -8.14
CA MET A 264 8.42 -18.92 -7.13
C MET A 264 6.99 -19.21 -7.61
N LEU A 265 6.87 -20.21 -8.48
CA LEU A 265 5.59 -20.71 -8.95
C LEU A 265 5.08 -21.79 -7.98
N TYR A 266 3.89 -21.62 -7.43
CA TYR A 266 3.22 -22.61 -6.60
C TYR A 266 1.82 -22.90 -7.11
N LEU A 267 1.36 -24.13 -6.90
CA LEU A 267 0.04 -24.61 -7.28
C LEU A 267 -0.91 -24.48 -6.10
N LEU A 268 -2.04 -23.85 -6.35
CA LEU A 268 -3.12 -23.65 -5.39
C LEU A 268 -4.34 -24.46 -5.84
N PRO A 269 -4.66 -25.59 -5.17
CA PRO A 269 -5.84 -26.36 -5.49
C PRO A 269 -7.13 -25.65 -5.08
N TYR A 270 -8.17 -25.82 -5.87
CA TYR A 270 -9.49 -25.24 -5.63
C TYR A 270 -10.61 -26.24 -5.89
N ASP A 271 -11.74 -26.06 -5.20
CA ASP A 271 -12.98 -26.77 -5.53
C ASP A 271 -13.91 -25.84 -6.33
N LYS A 272 -13.82 -24.54 -6.03
CA LYS A 272 -14.50 -23.45 -6.73
C LYS A 272 -13.51 -22.33 -7.01
N LEU A 273 -13.59 -21.77 -8.21
CA LEU A 273 -12.74 -20.68 -8.68
C LEU A 273 -13.59 -19.48 -9.08
N VAL A 274 -13.23 -18.29 -8.61
CA VAL A 274 -13.79 -17.01 -9.05
C VAL A 274 -12.67 -16.23 -9.73
N ILE A 275 -12.84 -15.93 -11.01
CA ILE A 275 -11.89 -15.11 -11.79
C ILE A 275 -12.42 -13.67 -11.82
N SER A 276 -11.74 -12.78 -11.10
CA SER A 276 -12.14 -11.36 -10.97
C SER A 276 -10.93 -10.41 -11.06
N VAL A 277 -9.99 -10.75 -11.95
CA VAL A 277 -8.70 -10.03 -12.13
C VAL A 277 -8.86 -8.65 -12.79
N GLY A 278 -10.04 -8.34 -13.33
CA GLY A 278 -10.30 -7.07 -14.02
C GLY A 278 -9.76 -7.06 -15.44
N SER A 279 -9.34 -5.88 -15.90
CA SER A 279 -8.79 -5.67 -17.23
C SER A 279 -7.65 -4.66 -17.21
N GLU A 280 -6.72 -4.80 -18.14
CA GLU A 280 -5.63 -3.86 -18.34
C GLU A 280 -6.01 -2.75 -19.34
N SER A 281 -5.19 -1.69 -19.37
CA SER A 281 -5.33 -0.62 -20.35
C SER A 281 -4.84 -1.11 -21.72
N MET A 282 -5.63 -0.86 -22.76
CA MET A 282 -5.31 -1.26 -24.13
C MET A 282 -4.82 -0.05 -24.93
N THR A 283 -3.68 -0.20 -25.61
CA THR A 283 -3.07 0.86 -26.42
C THR A 283 -3.56 0.86 -27.88
N HIS A 284 -4.30 -0.17 -28.30
CA HIS A 284 -4.80 -0.34 -29.68
C HIS A 284 -3.71 -0.25 -30.77
N GLY A 285 -2.45 -0.48 -30.41
CA GLY A 285 -1.32 -0.38 -31.34
C GLY A 285 -0.92 1.07 -31.71
N VAL A 286 -1.46 2.07 -31.01
CA VAL A 286 -1.08 3.47 -31.23
C VAL A 286 0.32 3.70 -30.64
N GLU A 287 1.26 4.14 -31.49
CA GLU A 287 2.63 4.48 -31.11
C GLU A 287 2.66 5.74 -30.23
N GLY A 288 3.64 5.83 -29.32
CA GLY A 288 3.82 6.97 -28.41
C GLY A 288 2.97 6.91 -27.14
N LEU A 289 2.12 5.90 -26.98
CA LEU A 289 1.34 5.69 -25.75
C LEU A 289 2.20 5.26 -24.56
N GLU A 290 3.41 4.75 -24.81
CA GLU A 290 4.44 4.48 -23.81
C GLU A 290 4.87 5.75 -23.04
N HIS A 291 4.65 6.94 -23.61
CA HIS A 291 4.90 8.22 -22.96
C HIS A 291 3.71 8.75 -22.15
N CYS A 292 2.56 8.08 -22.25
CA CYS A 292 1.34 8.48 -21.57
C CYS A 292 1.28 7.91 -20.14
N SER A 293 0.44 8.53 -19.31
CA SER A 293 0.09 8.00 -18.00
C SER A 293 -1.31 7.38 -18.06
N PHE A 294 -1.45 6.18 -17.49
CA PHE A 294 -2.74 5.54 -17.25
C PHE A 294 -3.37 6.07 -15.96
N LEU A 295 -4.65 5.80 -15.72
CA LEU A 295 -5.34 6.12 -14.47
C LEU A 295 -6.21 4.94 -14.05
N LYS A 296 -5.55 3.90 -13.54
CA LYS A 296 -6.16 2.62 -13.12
C LYS A 296 -5.81 2.24 -11.68
N SER A 297 -4.66 2.70 -11.19
CA SER A 297 -4.13 2.36 -9.88
C SER A 297 -3.81 3.60 -9.02
N ILE A 298 -3.55 3.38 -7.74
CA ILE A 298 -3.04 4.44 -6.85
C ILE A 298 -1.64 4.89 -7.27
N GLY A 299 -0.81 3.97 -7.78
CA GLY A 299 0.51 4.31 -8.32
C GLY A 299 0.37 5.31 -9.46
N ASP A 300 -0.55 5.02 -10.37
CA ASP A 300 -0.87 5.87 -11.51
C ASP A 300 -1.30 7.28 -11.09
N ALA A 301 -2.24 7.38 -10.14
CA ALA A 301 -2.71 8.65 -9.60
C ALA A 301 -1.56 9.47 -8.98
N ARG A 302 -0.68 8.83 -8.22
CA ARG A 302 0.49 9.48 -7.62
C ARG A 302 1.48 9.95 -8.68
N ASP A 303 1.73 9.13 -9.70
CA ASP A 303 2.64 9.46 -10.79
C ASP A 303 2.11 10.62 -11.64
N ILE A 304 0.82 10.64 -11.93
CA ILE A 304 0.19 11.77 -12.63
C ILE A 304 0.34 13.04 -11.80
N ARG A 305 -0.04 13.01 -10.51
CA ARG A 305 0.07 14.19 -9.65
C ARG A 305 1.50 14.72 -9.56
N ARG A 306 2.46 13.80 -9.39
CA ARG A 306 3.88 14.14 -9.37
C ARG A 306 4.32 14.82 -10.67
N LYS A 307 3.94 14.27 -11.84
CA LYS A 307 4.27 14.85 -13.15
C LYS A 307 3.65 16.24 -13.34
N VAL A 308 2.40 16.44 -12.93
CA VAL A 308 1.74 17.76 -12.97
C VAL A 308 2.54 18.78 -12.15
N MET A 309 2.89 18.45 -10.91
CA MET A 309 3.69 19.34 -10.05
C MET A 309 5.09 19.60 -10.64
N GLU A 310 5.78 18.56 -11.12
CA GLU A 310 7.09 18.70 -11.76
C GLU A 310 7.05 19.62 -12.99
N ASN A 311 5.95 19.61 -13.75
CA ASN A 311 5.79 20.51 -14.89
C ASN A 311 5.62 21.97 -14.45
N PHE A 312 4.84 22.24 -13.40
CA PHE A 312 4.68 23.59 -12.84
C PHE A 312 6.00 24.15 -12.28
N GLU A 313 6.76 23.31 -11.56
CA GLU A 313 8.07 23.69 -11.05
C GLU A 313 9.05 24.03 -12.19
N LYS A 314 9.09 23.21 -13.24
CA LYS A 314 9.92 23.48 -14.44
C LYS A 314 9.45 24.71 -15.19
N ALA A 315 8.14 24.89 -15.37
CA ALA A 315 7.55 26.03 -16.06
C ALA A 315 7.91 27.37 -15.40
N SER A 316 8.11 27.37 -14.08
CA SER A 316 8.43 28.54 -13.27
C SER A 316 9.92 28.90 -13.23
N LEU A 317 10.80 28.09 -13.83
CA LEU A 317 12.23 28.37 -13.81
C LEU A 317 12.57 29.58 -14.70
N PRO A 318 13.51 30.46 -14.28
CA PRO A 318 13.94 31.60 -15.10
C PRO A 318 14.57 31.21 -16.44
N THR A 319 15.00 29.95 -16.55
CA THR A 319 15.65 29.39 -17.74
C THR A 319 14.66 28.81 -18.75
N THR A 320 13.39 28.67 -18.37
CA THR A 320 12.37 28.04 -19.22
C THR A 320 11.84 29.03 -20.23
N THR A 321 12.03 28.71 -21.51
CA THR A 321 11.52 29.54 -22.62
C THR A 321 10.00 29.53 -22.66
N ASP A 322 9.39 30.55 -23.28
CA ASP A 322 7.93 30.62 -23.38
C ASP A 322 7.33 29.45 -24.18
N GLU A 323 8.08 28.93 -25.16
CA GLU A 323 7.66 27.75 -25.93
C GLU A 323 7.68 26.48 -25.08
N GLU A 324 8.75 26.26 -24.30
CA GLU A 324 8.81 25.12 -23.37
C GLU A 324 7.76 25.24 -22.26
N ARG A 325 7.51 26.45 -21.76
CA ARG A 325 6.49 26.72 -20.75
C ARG A 325 5.11 26.28 -21.24
N ARG A 326 4.74 26.70 -22.46
CA ARG A 326 3.47 26.31 -23.10
C ARG A 326 3.35 24.79 -23.29
N GLN A 327 4.45 24.10 -23.59
CA GLN A 327 4.46 22.64 -23.71
C GLN A 327 4.30 21.94 -22.37
N LEU A 328 4.96 22.41 -21.31
CA LEU A 328 4.89 21.85 -19.96
C LEU A 328 3.49 22.00 -19.35
N LEU A 329 2.80 23.10 -19.67
CA LEU A 329 1.47 23.46 -19.15
C LEU A 329 0.31 23.00 -20.06
N SER A 330 0.59 22.19 -21.08
CA SER A 330 -0.43 21.57 -21.93
C SER A 330 -0.71 20.13 -21.49
N PHE A 331 -1.94 19.87 -21.06
CA PHE A 331 -2.40 18.59 -20.55
C PHE A 331 -3.45 17.99 -21.49
N VAL A 332 -3.16 16.84 -22.10
CA VAL A 332 -4.02 16.23 -23.13
C VAL A 332 -4.63 14.91 -22.69
N ILE A 333 -5.89 14.84 -22.27
CA ILE A 333 -6.59 13.63 -21.85
C ILE A 333 -7.18 12.89 -23.07
N CYS A 334 -6.61 11.75 -23.46
CA CYS A 334 -7.25 10.87 -24.44
C CYS A 334 -8.32 9.99 -23.78
N GLY A 335 -9.51 10.00 -24.36
CA GLY A 335 -10.71 9.28 -23.96
C GLY A 335 -11.76 10.21 -23.34
N GLY A 336 -12.87 10.43 -24.04
CA GLY A 336 -14.04 11.18 -23.57
C GLY A 336 -15.09 10.33 -22.86
N GLY A 337 -14.69 9.20 -22.25
CA GLY A 337 -15.59 8.43 -21.37
C GLY A 337 -15.69 9.05 -19.98
N PRO A 338 -16.50 8.49 -19.07
CA PRO A 338 -16.71 9.04 -17.72
C PRO A 338 -15.40 9.36 -16.99
N THR A 339 -14.48 8.40 -16.95
CA THR A 339 -13.17 8.59 -16.28
C THR A 339 -12.34 9.71 -16.88
N GLY A 340 -12.38 9.89 -18.21
CA GLY A 340 -11.58 10.92 -18.86
C GLY A 340 -12.17 12.31 -18.68
N VAL A 341 -13.49 12.43 -18.76
CA VAL A 341 -14.21 13.69 -18.54
C VAL A 341 -14.12 14.12 -17.08
N GLU A 342 -14.39 13.23 -16.12
CA GLU A 342 -14.26 13.53 -14.69
C GLU A 342 -12.83 13.94 -14.33
N PHE A 343 -11.82 13.24 -14.87
CA PHE A 343 -10.43 13.59 -14.61
C PHE A 343 -10.02 14.91 -15.25
N ALA A 344 -10.52 15.23 -16.45
CA ALA A 344 -10.24 16.51 -17.10
C ALA A 344 -10.86 17.67 -16.32
N ALA A 345 -12.08 17.53 -15.81
CA ALA A 345 -12.74 18.52 -14.96
C ALA A 345 -11.98 18.73 -13.64
N GLU A 346 -11.72 17.65 -12.89
CA GLU A 346 -10.97 17.72 -11.64
C GLU A 346 -9.55 18.30 -11.84
N LEU A 347 -8.90 17.97 -12.96
CA LEU A 347 -7.61 18.56 -13.32
C LEU A 347 -7.75 20.04 -13.64
N TYR A 348 -8.75 20.44 -14.42
CA TYR A 348 -8.98 21.84 -14.77
C TYR A 348 -9.18 22.70 -13.51
N ASP A 349 -10.01 22.25 -12.57
CA ASP A 349 -10.26 22.93 -11.30
C ASP A 349 -8.96 23.05 -10.49
N PHE A 350 -8.24 21.94 -10.31
CA PHE A 350 -6.97 21.95 -9.59
C PHE A 350 -5.91 22.87 -10.21
N LEU A 351 -5.82 22.88 -11.55
CA LEU A 351 -4.83 23.70 -12.23
C LEU A 351 -5.16 25.20 -12.15
N ASN A 352 -6.42 25.57 -12.42
CA ASN A 352 -6.81 26.97 -12.58
C ASN A 352 -7.25 27.64 -11.28
N GLU A 353 -7.86 26.90 -10.35
CA GLU A 353 -8.35 27.44 -9.09
C GLU A 353 -7.30 27.38 -7.98
N ASP A 354 -6.53 26.28 -7.90
CA ASP A 354 -5.54 26.09 -6.84
C ASP A 354 -4.11 26.48 -7.29
N LEU A 355 -3.58 25.81 -8.31
CA LEU A 355 -2.13 25.87 -8.61
C LEU A 355 -1.68 27.23 -9.12
N VAL A 356 -2.43 27.87 -10.01
CA VAL A 356 -2.09 29.21 -10.53
C VAL A 356 -1.89 30.23 -9.40
N GLY A 357 -2.63 30.10 -8.29
CA GLY A 357 -2.46 30.95 -7.11
C GLY A 357 -1.10 30.77 -6.39
N TYR A 358 -0.47 29.60 -6.52
CA TYR A 358 0.83 29.30 -5.91
C TYR A 358 2.02 29.63 -6.84
N PHE A 359 1.79 29.74 -8.15
CA PHE A 359 2.83 29.96 -9.15
C PHE A 359 2.64 31.31 -9.89
N PRO A 360 2.97 32.44 -9.25
CA PRO A 360 2.70 33.78 -9.81
C PRO A 360 3.48 34.11 -11.09
N ALA A 361 4.52 33.34 -11.41
CA ALA A 361 5.31 33.50 -12.63
C ALA A 361 4.65 32.84 -13.85
N ILE A 362 3.62 32.00 -13.64
CA ILE A 362 2.89 31.31 -14.71
C ILE A 362 1.63 32.11 -15.02
N PRO A 363 1.47 32.60 -16.28
CA PRO A 363 0.22 33.21 -16.69
C PRO A 363 -0.91 32.16 -16.73
N PRO A 364 -2.08 32.43 -16.14
CA PRO A 364 -3.21 31.48 -16.13
C PRO A 364 -3.60 31.02 -17.54
N GLU A 365 -3.56 31.91 -18.53
CA GLU A 365 -3.90 31.65 -19.93
C GLU A 365 -2.97 30.65 -20.64
N GLU A 366 -1.79 30.37 -20.09
CA GLU A 366 -0.87 29.38 -20.66
C GLU A 366 -1.19 27.94 -20.22
N VAL A 367 -2.03 27.76 -19.20
CA VAL A 367 -2.43 26.45 -18.70
C VAL A 367 -3.61 25.92 -19.51
N GLN A 368 -3.43 24.79 -20.19
CA GLN A 368 -4.44 24.25 -21.10
C GLN A 368 -4.74 22.79 -20.83
N VAL A 369 -6.03 22.46 -20.78
CA VAL A 369 -6.55 21.09 -20.67
C VAL A 369 -7.31 20.75 -21.95
N HIS A 370 -6.91 19.66 -22.61
CA HIS A 370 -7.50 19.20 -23.87
C HIS A 370 -8.06 17.79 -23.68
N ILE A 371 -9.27 17.52 -24.17
CA ILE A 371 -9.81 16.16 -24.25
C ILE A 371 -9.81 15.71 -25.71
N ILE A 372 -9.27 14.52 -25.98
CA ILE A 372 -9.29 13.90 -27.31
C ILE A 372 -10.17 12.66 -27.27
N GLN A 373 -11.22 12.65 -28.08
CA GLN A 373 -12.15 11.54 -28.21
C GLN A 373 -12.25 11.09 -29.67
N SER A 374 -12.26 9.78 -29.91
CA SER A 374 -12.36 9.23 -31.26
C SER A 374 -13.80 9.15 -31.78
N ALA A 375 -14.78 8.99 -30.88
CA ALA A 375 -16.20 9.03 -31.24
C ALA A 375 -16.66 10.47 -31.51
N GLY A 376 -17.88 10.62 -32.06
CA GLY A 376 -18.44 11.94 -32.38
C GLY A 376 -18.81 12.81 -31.16
N HIS A 377 -18.92 12.22 -29.97
CA HIS A 377 -19.31 12.90 -28.73
C HIS A 377 -18.57 12.30 -27.52
N ILE A 378 -18.39 13.11 -26.47
CA ILE A 378 -18.00 12.59 -25.14
C ILE A 378 -19.22 11.99 -24.42
N LEU A 379 -18.98 11.19 -23.39
CA LEU A 379 -20.03 10.56 -22.57
C LEU A 379 -21.10 9.83 -23.39
N ASN A 380 -20.68 9.09 -24.42
CA ASN A 380 -21.56 8.41 -25.37
C ASN A 380 -22.51 7.34 -24.77
N THR A 381 -22.39 7.02 -23.48
CA THR A 381 -23.29 6.14 -22.73
C THR A 381 -24.48 6.88 -22.11
N TYR A 382 -24.51 8.21 -22.13
CA TYR A 382 -25.56 9.04 -21.52
C TYR A 382 -26.66 9.42 -22.52
N GLY A 383 -27.72 10.09 -22.05
CA GLY A 383 -28.77 10.62 -22.94
C GLY A 383 -28.26 11.79 -23.76
N SER A 384 -28.91 12.08 -24.90
CA SER A 384 -28.51 13.14 -25.82
C SER A 384 -28.40 14.52 -25.17
N TRP A 385 -29.27 14.82 -24.21
CA TRP A 385 -29.23 16.07 -23.45
C TRP A 385 -27.90 16.26 -22.70
N THR A 386 -27.41 15.20 -22.04
CA THR A 386 -26.14 15.25 -21.30
C THR A 386 -24.95 15.36 -22.27
N MET A 387 -24.99 14.67 -23.41
CA MET A 387 -23.93 14.78 -24.42
C MET A 387 -23.81 16.21 -24.95
N GLU A 388 -24.93 16.82 -25.33
CA GLU A 388 -24.98 18.14 -25.96
C GLU A 388 -24.57 19.25 -24.99
N THR A 389 -24.91 19.12 -23.70
CA THR A 389 -24.40 20.05 -22.67
C THR A 389 -22.91 19.87 -22.42
N SER A 390 -22.41 18.64 -22.41
CA SER A 390 -21.00 18.37 -22.11
C SER A 390 -20.06 18.71 -23.27
N ASP A 391 -20.52 18.66 -24.52
CA ASP A 391 -19.72 19.10 -25.68
C ASP A 391 -19.65 20.63 -25.80
N ALA A 392 -20.56 21.36 -25.14
CA ALA A 392 -20.67 22.82 -25.22
C ALA A 392 -19.81 23.56 -24.15
N GLU A 393 -19.43 22.87 -23.08
CA GLU A 393 -18.55 23.34 -22.00
C GLU A 393 -17.10 22.88 -22.24
#